data_AF-A0A1C5PSZ4-F1
#
_entry.id   AF-A0A1C5PSZ4-F1
#
_cell.length_a   1.000
_cell.length_b   1.000
_cell.length_c   1.000
_cell.angle_alpha   90.00
_cell.angle_beta   90.00
_cell.angle_gamma   90.00
#
_symmetry.space_group_name_H-M   'P 1'
#
loop_
_entity.id
_entity.type
_entity.pdbx_description
1 polymer ?
#
loop_
_entity_poly.entity_id
_entity_poly.type
_entity_poly.pdbx_seq_one_letter_code
_entity_poly.pdbx_strand_id
1 'polypeptide(L)'
;MNKTQLANYFDHTFLKPYATEADLTKLCNEAKEIGAAMVVINTTWTRFCKEQLKGTNVHVGAAISFPLGQTGLASKIAETKIAI
;
A
#
# COMPACT_ATOMS: atom_id res chain seq x y z
N MET A 1 18.93 1.03 17.99
CA MET A 1 17.78 0.72 17.12
C MET A 1 17.87 -0.75 16.72
N ASN A 2 16.84 -1.55 17.01
CA ASN A 2 16.78 -2.96 16.61
C ASN A 2 16.04 -3.13 15.27
N LYS A 3 15.99 -4.36 14.75
CA LYS A 3 15.35 -4.66 13.44
C LYS A 3 13.90 -4.21 13.36
N THR A 4 13.10 -4.46 14.40
CA THR A 4 11.68 -4.08 14.45
C THR A 4 11.49 -2.57 14.50
N GLN A 5 12.32 -1.86 15.28
CA GLN A 5 12.29 -0.40 15.32
C GLN A 5 12.68 0.21 13.97
N LEU A 6 13.61 -0.43 13.26
CA LEU A 6 14.04 -0.01 11.93
C LEU A 6 12.95 -0.27 10.87
N ALA A 7 12.21 -1.38 10.97
CA ALA A 7 11.13 -1.72 10.03
C ALA A 7 10.00 -0.67 9.98
N ASN A 8 9.71 0.00 11.10
CA ASN A 8 8.72 1.08 11.17
C ASN A 8 9.09 2.35 10.35
N TYR A 9 10.24 2.36 9.67
CA TYR A 9 10.65 3.42 8.73
C TYR A 9 10.52 3.01 7.25
N PHE A 10 10.11 1.77 6.98
CA PHE A 10 10.05 1.23 5.62
C PHE A 10 8.63 1.00 5.14
N ASP A 11 8.43 1.30 3.86
CA ASP A 11 7.19 1.09 3.13
C ASP A 11 7.29 -0.21 2.31
N HIS A 12 6.56 -1.25 2.74
CA HIS A 12 6.57 -2.55 2.08
C HIS A 12 5.74 -2.49 0.78
N THR A 13 6.43 -2.40 -0.36
CA THR A 13 5.83 -1.94 -1.63
C THR A 13 5.56 -3.08 -2.61
N PHE A 14 4.37 -3.10 -3.21
CA PHE A 14 4.04 -4.00 -4.33
C PHE A 14 3.21 -3.29 -5.41
N LEU A 15 3.91 -2.73 -6.40
CA LEU A 15 3.32 -1.98 -7.51
C LEU A 15 3.40 -2.72 -8.85
N LYS A 16 3.40 -4.07 -8.81
CA LYS A 16 3.39 -4.86 -10.04
C LYS A 16 2.01 -4.76 -10.70
N PRO A 17 1.94 -4.54 -12.04
CA PRO A 17 0.66 -4.41 -12.73
C PRO A 17 -0.16 -5.71 -12.75
N TYR A 18 0.49 -6.84 -12.52
CA TYR A 18 -0.10 -8.18 -12.45
C TYR A 18 -0.36 -8.64 -11.00
N ALA A 19 -0.40 -7.73 -10.03
CA ALA A 19 -0.66 -8.09 -8.63
C ALA A 19 -1.99 -8.83 -8.47
N THR A 20 -1.95 -9.92 -7.71
CA THR A 20 -3.12 -10.72 -7.35
C THR A 20 -3.50 -10.52 -5.87
N GLU A 21 -4.69 -10.96 -5.48
CA GLU A 21 -5.08 -10.99 -4.06
C GLU A 21 -4.12 -11.82 -3.21
N ALA A 22 -3.57 -12.90 -3.76
CA ALA A 22 -2.60 -13.74 -3.05
C ALA A 22 -1.28 -12.99 -2.81
N ASP A 23 -0.79 -12.24 -3.80
CA ASP A 23 0.41 -11.40 -3.65
C ASP A 23 0.22 -10.33 -2.57
N LEU A 24 -0.96 -9.70 -2.56
CA LEU A 24 -1.24 -8.62 -1.62
C LEU A 24 -1.58 -9.11 -0.22
N THR A 25 -2.15 -10.31 -0.10
CA THR A 25 -2.28 -11.01 1.18
C THR A 25 -0.91 -11.31 1.76
N LYS A 26 0.01 -11.84 0.94
CA LYS A 26 1.39 -12.07 1.34
C LYS A 26 2.07 -10.77 1.76
N LEU A 27 1.97 -9.70 0.97
CA LEU A 27 2.49 -8.38 1.30
C LEU A 27 2.00 -7.89 2.67
N CYS A 28 0.68 -7.97 2.91
CA CYS A 28 0.09 -7.52 4.17
C CYS A 28 0.59 -8.38 5.35
N ASN A 29 0.69 -9.70 5.18
CA ASN A 29 1.17 -10.58 6.24
C ASN A 29 2.64 -10.33 6.59
N GLU A 30 3.49 -10.17 5.59
CA GLU A 30 4.90 -9.80 5.78
C GLU A 30 5.02 -8.44 6.49
N ALA A 31 4.23 -7.45 6.08
CA ALA A 31 4.23 -6.12 6.71
C ALA A 31 3.83 -6.17 8.19
N LYS A 32 2.86 -7.02 8.55
CA LYS A 32 2.49 -7.27 9.96
C LYS A 32 3.62 -7.93 10.73
N GLU A 33 4.25 -8.95 10.15
CA GLU A 33 5.30 -9.74 10.80
C GLU A 33 6.51 -8.88 11.14
N ILE A 34 6.94 -8.03 10.22
CA ILE A 34 8.13 -7.20 10.41
C ILE A 34 7.84 -5.88 11.13
N GLY A 35 6.58 -5.45 11.19
CA GLY A 35 6.19 -4.14 11.69
C GLY A 35 6.61 -3.02 10.74
N ALA A 36 6.23 -3.13 9.46
CA ALA A 36 6.49 -2.08 8.49
C ALA A 36 5.65 -0.83 8.80
N ALA A 37 6.12 0.34 8.34
CA ALA A 37 5.35 1.58 8.48
C ALA A 37 4.01 1.48 7.73
N MET A 38 4.08 0.98 6.49
CA MET A 38 2.92 0.85 5.62
C MET A 38 3.15 -0.16 4.50
N VAL A 39 2.07 -0.52 3.82
CA VAL A 39 2.13 -1.13 2.48
C VAL A 39 1.86 -0.09 1.41
N VAL A 40 2.55 -0.15 0.28
CA VAL A 40 2.34 0.75 -0.87
C VAL A 40 1.92 -0.06 -2.09
N ILE A 41 0.73 0.25 -2.62
CA ILE A 41 0.02 -0.55 -3.63
C ILE A 41 -0.63 0.33 -4.70
N ASN A 42 -1.08 -0.28 -5.81
CA ASN A 42 -1.88 0.43 -6.81
C ASN A 42 -3.27 0.74 -6.25
N THR A 43 -3.82 1.91 -6.60
CA THR A 43 -5.04 2.51 -6.03
C THR A 43 -6.22 1.55 -5.86
N THR A 44 -6.44 0.63 -6.80
CA THR A 44 -7.55 -0.34 -6.75
C THR A 44 -7.52 -1.28 -5.55
N TRP A 45 -6.34 -1.50 -4.96
CA TRP A 45 -6.13 -2.46 -3.89
C TRP A 45 -6.25 -1.88 -2.48
N THR A 46 -6.45 -0.56 -2.36
CA THR A 46 -6.41 0.15 -1.08
C THR A 46 -7.42 -0.40 -0.07
N ARG A 47 -8.66 -0.65 -0.52
CA ARG A 47 -9.70 -1.26 0.31
C ARG A 47 -9.33 -2.67 0.77
N PHE A 48 -8.86 -3.51 -0.15
CA PHE A 48 -8.47 -4.89 0.15
C PHE A 48 -7.36 -4.93 1.20
N CYS A 49 -6.26 -4.20 0.98
CA CYS A 49 -5.15 -4.13 1.92
C CYS A 49 -5.58 -3.54 3.27
N LYS A 50 -6.51 -2.58 3.30
CA LYS A 50 -7.00 -1.98 4.54
C LYS A 50 -7.77 -2.99 5.40
N GLU A 51 -8.60 -3.83 4.79
CA GLU A 51 -9.27 -4.93 5.50
C GLU A 51 -8.26 -5.97 6.00
N GLN A 52 -7.30 -6.36 5.16
CA GLN A 52 -6.26 -7.32 5.55
C GLN A 52 -5.41 -6.82 6.74
N LEU A 53 -5.19 -5.51 6.87
CA LEU A 53 -4.37 -4.88 7.92
C LEU A 53 -5.19 -4.36 9.11
N LYS A 54 -6.48 -4.69 9.21
CA LYS A 54 -7.35 -4.26 10.31
C LYS A 54 -6.79 -4.70 11.67
N GLY A 55 -6.80 -3.78 12.63
CA GLY A 55 -6.26 -4.03 13.98
C GLY A 55 -4.74 -3.92 14.10
N THR A 56 -4.04 -3.51 13.04
CA THR A 56 -2.59 -3.28 13.05
C THR A 56 -2.25 -1.80 12.94
N ASN A 57 -1.01 -1.45 13.26
CA ASN A 57 -0.48 -0.09 13.08
C ASN A 57 0.10 0.15 11.68
N VAL A 58 0.01 -0.83 10.77
CA VAL A 58 0.55 -0.72 9.41
C VAL A 58 -0.43 0.10 8.56
N HIS A 59 0.05 1.18 7.95
CA HIS A 59 -0.76 2.02 7.08
C HIS A 59 -0.91 1.41 5.67
N VAL A 60 -1.79 1.99 4.85
CA VAL A 60 -1.94 1.64 3.43
C VAL A 60 -1.77 2.91 2.60
N GLY A 61 -0.88 2.86 1.62
CA GLY A 61 -0.62 3.94 0.66
C GLY A 61 -0.98 3.53 -0.74
N ALA A 62 -1.72 4.41 -1.43
CA ALA A 62 -2.07 4.26 -2.84
C ALA A 62 -1.12 5.09 -3.71
N ALA A 63 -0.54 4.47 -4.73
CA ALA A 63 0.24 5.17 -5.73
C ALA A 63 -0.68 5.84 -6.77
N ILE A 64 -0.94 7.14 -6.59
CA ILE A 64 -1.86 7.92 -7.44
C ILE A 64 -1.21 8.30 -8.77
N SER A 65 -1.93 8.09 -9.86
CA SER A 65 -1.51 8.35 -11.24
C SER A 65 -0.23 7.61 -11.62
N PHE A 66 0.05 6.51 -10.93
CA PHE A 66 1.22 5.67 -11.16
C PHE A 66 1.00 4.72 -12.36
N PRO A 67 2.04 4.37 -13.13
CA PRO A 67 3.44 4.79 -12.98
C PRO A 67 3.79 6.10 -13.70
N LEU A 68 3.04 6.49 -14.73
CA LEU A 68 3.49 7.53 -15.66
C LEU A 68 3.26 8.95 -15.17
N GLY A 69 2.25 9.20 -14.33
CA GLY A 69 1.96 10.54 -13.80
C GLY A 69 1.38 11.54 -14.81
N GLN A 70 1.29 11.16 -16.09
CA GLN A 70 0.90 11.99 -17.25
C GLN A 70 -0.62 12.15 -17.37
N THR A 71 -1.27 12.58 -16.28
CA THR A 71 -2.71 12.82 -16.21
C THR A 71 -3.00 14.21 -15.65
N GLY A 72 -4.19 14.75 -15.95
CA GLY A 72 -4.64 16.04 -15.42
C GLY A 72 -4.99 15.98 -13.93
N LEU A 73 -5.04 17.15 -13.29
CA LEU A 73 -5.38 17.29 -11.87
C LEU A 73 -6.72 16.62 -11.50
N ALA A 74 -7.74 16.77 -12.36
CA ALA A 74 -9.05 16.18 -12.14
C ALA A 74 -8.99 14.65 -12.00
N SER A 75 -8.18 13.98 -12.83
CA SER A 75 -7.97 12.53 -12.76
C SER A 75 -7.28 12.12 -11.46
N LYS A 76 -6.23 12.86 -11.06
CA LYS A 76 -5.50 12.62 -9.80
C LYS A 76 -6.42 12.76 -8.58
N ILE A 77 -7.26 13.81 -8.55
CA ILE A 77 -8.23 14.02 -7.47
C ILE A 77 -9.25 12.88 -7.41
N ALA A 78 -9.78 12.46 -8.56
CA ALA A 78 -10.73 11.36 -8.61
C ALA A 78 -10.11 10.05 -8.11
N GLU A 79 -8.89 9.74 -8.53
CA GLU A 79 -8.17 8.56 -8.08
C GLU A 79 -7.83 8.61 -6.58
N THR A 80 -7.43 9.76 -6.05
CA THR A 80 -7.24 9.94 -4.60
C THR A 80 -8.53 9.69 -3.82
N LYS A 81 -9.68 10.16 -4.32
CA LYS A 81 -11.00 9.90 -3.68
C LYS A 81 -11.39 8.42 -3.68
N ILE A 82 -10.93 7.64 -4.65
CA ILE A 82 -11.15 6.19 -4.70
C ILE A 82 -10.29 5.46 -3.66
N ALA A 83 -9.10 6.00 -3.35
CA ALA A 83 -8.17 5.39 -2.42
C ALA A 83 -8.53 5.58 -0.93
N ILE A 84 -9.29 6.63 -0.59
CA ILE A 84 -9.60 7.01 0.80
C ILE A 84 -10.97 6.52 1.28
#